data_AF-A0A429LI19-F1
#
_entry.id   AF-A0A429LI19-F1
#
_cell.length_a   1.000
_cell.length_b   1.000
_cell.length_c   1.000
_cell.angle_alpha   90.00
_cell.angle_beta   90.00
_cell.angle_gamma   90.00
#
_symmetry.space_group_name_H-M   'P 1'
#
loop_
_entity.id
_entity.type
_entity.pdbx_description
1 polymer ?
#
loop_
_entity_poly.entity_id
_entity_poly.type
_entity_poly.pdbx_seq_one_letter_code
_entity_poly.pdbx_strand_id
1 'polypeptide(L)'
;MHPFFQELQQGSQKLGLSLSDGALTLLLKYQDALVLWNKAYNLTAIRDPKEMLVKHLLDSLSILKDLPAGRLLDVGTGGGMPGMIIALCQPERSCVLLDSNGKKIRFLKQFIADLKLKNVIAVQTRVENQDTIDELGQFDVITSRAFASLTDFVEAARPYLHEQSIIAAMKGLIPVEEMEELKQEFSCKVIELHVPRLDEQRHLLLLQRI
;
A
#
# COMPACT_ATOMS: atom_id res chain seq x y z
N MET A 1 19.35 17.51 -8.74
CA MET A 1 18.19 17.33 -7.83
C MET A 1 17.04 16.80 -8.67
N HIS A 2 16.33 15.77 -8.22
CA HIS A 2 15.23 15.16 -9.00
C HIS A 2 14.10 16.19 -9.22
N PRO A 3 13.46 16.26 -10.41
CA PRO A 3 12.49 17.31 -10.74
C PRO A 3 11.29 17.36 -9.78
N PHE A 4 10.90 16.22 -9.22
CA PHE A 4 9.77 16.12 -8.28
C PHE A 4 10.16 16.21 -6.80
N PHE A 5 11.43 16.48 -6.46
CA PHE A 5 11.90 16.43 -5.07
C PHE A 5 11.18 17.43 -4.16
N GLN A 6 11.17 18.71 -4.54
CA GLN A 6 10.50 19.76 -3.76
C GLN A 6 8.99 19.53 -3.66
N GLU A 7 8.39 19.05 -4.74
CA GLU A 7 6.96 18.76 -4.81
C GLU A 7 6.57 17.61 -3.87
N LEU A 8 7.34 16.52 -3.86
CA LEU A 8 7.15 15.41 -2.94
C LEU A 8 7.35 15.84 -1.49
N GLN A 9 8.41 16.61 -1.21
CA GLN A 9 8.72 17.10 0.14
C GLN A 9 7.60 17.97 0.70
N GLN A 10 7.11 18.93 -0.09
CA GLN A 10 6.00 19.79 0.34
C GLN A 10 4.71 18.98 0.49
N GLY A 11 4.45 18.02 -0.41
CA GLY A 11 3.32 17.12 -0.32
C GLY A 11 3.34 16.27 0.95
N SER A 12 4.49 15.66 1.29
CA SER A 12 4.63 14.87 2.52
C SER A 12 4.45 15.73 3.77
N GLN A 13 4.98 16.96 3.79
CA GLN A 13 4.77 17.90 4.90
C GLN A 13 3.29 18.27 5.07
N LYS A 14 2.56 18.50 3.98
CA LYS A 14 1.10 18.75 4.03
C LYS A 14 0.31 17.54 4.55
N LEU A 15 0.83 16.33 4.37
CA LEU A 15 0.28 15.11 4.97
C LEU A 15 0.66 14.96 6.46
N GLY A 16 1.44 15.90 7.03
CA GLY A 16 1.94 15.82 8.40
C GLY A 16 3.15 14.90 8.56
N LEU A 17 3.82 14.52 7.47
CA LEU A 17 4.95 13.60 7.48
C LEU A 17 6.28 14.35 7.40
N SER A 18 7.19 14.02 8.31
CA SER A 18 8.58 14.49 8.30
C SER A 18 9.50 13.40 7.75
N LEU A 19 9.54 13.27 6.42
CA LEU A 19 10.40 12.31 5.73
C LEU A 19 11.83 12.87 5.56
N SER A 20 12.82 12.00 5.71
CA SER A 20 14.22 12.36 5.44
C SER A 20 14.47 12.52 3.94
N ASP A 21 15.49 13.29 3.58
CA ASP A 21 15.94 13.42 2.19
C ASP A 21 16.29 12.06 1.55
N GLY A 22 16.77 11.12 2.37
CA GLY A 22 17.03 9.74 1.95
C GLY A 22 15.75 9.00 1.54
N ALA A 23 14.70 9.07 2.36
CA ALA A 23 13.40 8.47 2.04
C ALA A 23 12.77 9.12 0.80
N LEU A 24 12.79 10.45 0.71
CA LEU A 24 12.31 11.19 -0.46
C LEU A 24 13.05 10.75 -1.74
N THR A 25 14.38 10.63 -1.66
CA THR A 25 15.19 10.16 -2.79
C THR A 25 14.85 8.72 -3.19
N LEU A 26 14.62 7.83 -2.22
CA LEU A 26 14.22 6.45 -2.50
C LEU A 26 12.85 6.36 -3.19
N LEU A 27 11.87 7.14 -2.72
CA LEU A 27 10.54 7.21 -3.33
C LEU A 27 10.59 7.68 -4.79
N LEU A 28 11.44 8.67 -5.10
CA LEU A 28 11.62 9.17 -6.46
C LEU A 28 12.36 8.17 -7.34
N LYS A 29 13.37 7.45 -6.82
CA LYS A 29 13.98 6.31 -7.53
C LYS A 29 12.96 5.22 -7.86
N TYR A 30 12.04 4.94 -6.93
CA TYR A 30 10.94 4.01 -7.19
C TYR A 30 10.01 4.52 -8.30
N GLN A 31 9.65 5.80 -8.28
CA GLN A 31 8.85 6.41 -9.34
C GLN A 31 9.53 6.30 -10.71
N ASP A 32 10.83 6.61 -10.81
CA ASP A 32 11.60 6.49 -12.05
C ASP A 32 11.63 5.04 -12.58
N ALA A 33 11.86 4.08 -11.68
CA ALA A 33 11.85 2.66 -12.02
C ALA A 33 10.46 2.22 -12.50
N LEU A 34 9.39 2.67 -11.82
CA LEU A 34 8.01 2.39 -12.21
C LEU A 34 7.72 2.96 -13.60
N VAL A 35 8.08 4.22 -13.88
CA VAL A 35 7.91 4.85 -15.21
C VAL A 35 8.63 4.06 -16.29
N LEU A 36 9.87 3.66 -16.04
CA LEU A 36 10.67 2.90 -17.00
C LEU A 36 10.02 1.54 -17.32
N TRP A 37 9.69 0.76 -16.30
CA TRP A 37 9.11 -0.57 -16.47
C TRP A 37 7.67 -0.54 -17.00
N ASN A 38 6.91 0.52 -16.69
CA ASN A 38 5.54 0.65 -17.17
C ASN A 38 5.45 0.70 -18.71
N LYS A 39 6.49 1.21 -19.39
CA LYS A 39 6.59 1.23 -20.85
C LYS A 39 6.51 -0.17 -21.49
N ALA A 40 7.04 -1.19 -20.81
CA ALA A 40 7.10 -2.55 -21.33
C ALA A 40 6.02 -3.47 -20.73
N TYR A 41 5.61 -3.24 -19.47
CA TYR A 41 4.86 -4.23 -18.71
C TYR A 41 3.46 -3.80 -18.24
N ASN A 42 3.03 -2.55 -18.49
CA ASN A 42 1.74 -2.01 -18.04
C ASN A 42 1.48 -2.31 -16.55
N LEU A 43 2.44 -1.94 -15.70
CA LEU A 43 2.38 -2.11 -14.24
C LEU A 43 1.25 -1.29 -13.61
N THR A 44 0.94 -0.12 -14.17
CA THR A 44 -0.13 0.78 -13.76
C THR A 44 -0.77 1.46 -14.97
N ALA A 45 -2.05 1.81 -14.86
CA ALA A 45 -2.78 2.54 -15.90
C ALA A 45 -2.31 3.99 -16.05
N ILE A 46 -1.77 4.59 -14.97
CA ILE A 46 -1.26 5.96 -14.98
C ILE A 46 0.11 5.97 -15.64
N ARG A 47 0.34 6.89 -16.59
CA ARG A 47 1.58 6.98 -17.38
C ARG A 47 2.35 8.28 -17.18
N ASP A 48 1.65 9.37 -16.86
CA ASP A 48 2.28 10.66 -16.60
C ASP A 48 3.01 10.62 -15.25
N PRO A 49 4.33 10.87 -15.19
CA PRO A 49 5.07 10.97 -13.93
C PRO A 49 4.46 11.97 -12.95
N LYS A 50 3.90 13.09 -13.41
CA LYS A 50 3.23 14.06 -12.52
C LYS A 50 2.01 13.46 -11.84
N GLU A 51 1.19 12.73 -12.59
CA GLU A 51 0.04 12.02 -12.02
C GLU A 51 0.48 10.87 -11.10
N MET A 52 1.53 10.14 -11.43
CA MET A 52 2.07 9.09 -10.55
C MET A 52 2.52 9.66 -9.20
N LEU A 53 3.14 10.83 -9.18
CA LEU A 53 3.54 11.47 -7.93
C LEU A 53 2.33 11.67 -7.00
N VAL A 54 1.22 12.16 -7.53
CA VAL A 54 0.01 12.42 -6.73
C VAL A 54 -0.73 11.12 -6.43
N LYS A 55 -1.17 10.41 -7.46
CA LYS A 55 -2.08 9.25 -7.37
C LYS A 55 -1.41 7.94 -6.96
N HIS A 56 -0.08 7.90 -6.86
CA HIS A 56 0.64 6.73 -6.35
C HIS A 56 1.43 7.08 -5.10
N LEU A 57 2.35 8.04 -5.17
CA LEU A 57 3.21 8.35 -4.02
C LEU A 57 2.42 9.07 -2.93
N LEU A 58 1.90 10.27 -3.18
CA LEU A 58 1.18 11.05 -2.15
C LEU A 58 -0.07 10.32 -1.62
N ASP A 59 -0.82 9.67 -2.50
CA ASP A 59 -1.96 8.83 -2.13
C ASP A 59 -1.55 7.70 -1.16
N SER A 60 -0.47 6.96 -1.46
CA SER A 60 0.04 5.90 -0.56
C SER A 60 0.67 6.46 0.72
N LEU A 61 1.28 7.65 0.67
CA LEU A 61 1.84 8.31 1.86
C LEU A 61 0.73 8.77 2.82
N SER A 62 -0.46 9.08 2.31
CA SER A 62 -1.53 9.69 3.09
C SER A 62 -2.00 8.83 4.27
N ILE A 63 -1.81 7.51 4.21
CA ILE A 63 -2.21 6.58 5.28
C ILE A 63 -1.13 6.38 6.35
N LEU A 64 0.11 6.81 6.12
CA LEU A 64 1.24 6.43 6.97
C LEU A 64 1.09 6.85 8.44
N LYS A 65 0.48 8.00 8.69
CA LYS A 65 0.29 8.55 10.04
C LYS A 65 -0.75 7.75 10.84
N ASP A 66 -1.71 7.15 10.15
CA ASP A 66 -2.85 6.46 10.74
C ASP A 66 -2.67 4.93 10.72
N LEU A 67 -1.61 4.45 10.06
CA LEU A 67 -1.32 3.03 9.93
C LEU A 67 -0.76 2.48 11.25
N PRO A 68 -1.35 1.43 11.82
CA PRO A 68 -0.82 0.79 13.03
C PRO A 68 0.60 0.27 12.82
N ALA A 69 1.37 0.13 13.90
CA ALA A 69 2.69 -0.49 13.86
C ALA A 69 2.59 -2.01 13.60
N GLY A 70 3.73 -2.64 13.30
CA GLY A 70 3.82 -4.09 13.14
C GLY A 70 3.97 -4.54 11.69
N ARG A 71 4.11 -5.86 11.54
CA ARG A 71 4.34 -6.56 10.27
C ARG A 71 3.16 -6.34 9.34
N LEU A 72 3.46 -5.98 8.09
CA LEU A 72 2.46 -5.57 7.11
C LEU A 72 2.37 -6.53 5.93
N LEU A 73 1.14 -6.83 5.52
CA LEU A 73 0.80 -7.48 4.26
C LEU A 73 0.07 -6.49 3.34
N ASP A 74 0.55 -6.30 2.12
CA ASP A 74 -0.15 -5.56 1.06
C ASP A 74 -0.73 -6.56 0.05
N VAL A 75 -2.05 -6.75 0.10
CA VAL A 75 -2.79 -7.71 -0.73
C VAL A 75 -3.19 -7.04 -2.05
N GLY A 76 -2.81 -7.67 -3.16
CA GLY A 76 -3.03 -7.10 -4.47
C GLY A 76 -2.16 -5.85 -4.68
N THR A 77 -0.90 -5.92 -4.23
CA THR A 77 0.04 -4.78 -4.20
C THR A 77 0.19 -4.08 -5.56
N GLY A 78 -0.12 -4.77 -6.66
CA GLY A 78 -0.06 -4.21 -7.97
C GLY A 78 1.37 -3.83 -8.33
N GLY A 79 1.55 -2.59 -8.78
CA GLY A 79 2.89 -2.04 -9.01
C GLY A 79 3.70 -1.81 -7.72
N GLY A 80 3.18 -2.09 -6.52
CA GLY A 80 3.83 -1.86 -5.24
C GLY A 80 3.12 -0.87 -4.31
N MET A 81 1.83 -0.58 -4.51
CA MET A 81 1.14 0.50 -3.80
C MET A 81 -0.06 -0.03 -3.00
N PRO A 82 -0.15 0.29 -1.69
CA PRO A 82 0.71 1.21 -0.95
C PRO A 82 1.99 0.57 -0.37
N GLY A 83 2.13 -0.75 -0.37
CA GLY A 83 3.11 -1.48 0.44
C GLY A 83 4.59 -1.14 0.21
N MET A 84 5.04 -0.95 -1.04
CA MET A 84 6.43 -0.53 -1.31
C MET A 84 6.69 0.87 -0.78
N ILE A 85 5.73 1.79 -0.94
CA ILE A 85 5.86 3.17 -0.44
C ILE A 85 6.00 3.17 1.08
N ILE A 86 5.21 2.34 1.77
CA ILE A 86 5.30 2.14 3.23
C ILE A 86 6.67 1.59 3.60
N ALA A 87 7.12 0.52 2.96
CA ALA A 87 8.42 -0.10 3.23
C ALA A 87 9.61 0.85 3.05
N LEU A 88 9.55 1.75 2.06
CA LEU A 88 10.59 2.75 1.81
C LEU A 88 10.60 3.86 2.87
N CYS A 89 9.46 4.16 3.49
CA CYS A 89 9.34 5.19 4.52
C CYS A 89 9.55 4.66 5.95
N GLN A 90 9.32 3.36 6.17
CA GLN A 90 9.39 2.69 7.47
C GLN A 90 10.38 1.51 7.38
N PRO A 91 11.70 1.77 7.35
CA PRO A 91 12.73 0.74 7.16
C PRO A 91 12.76 -0.33 8.27
N GLU A 92 12.21 -0.03 9.44
CA GLU A 92 12.03 -0.94 10.57
C GLU A 92 10.85 -1.90 10.38
N ARG A 93 9.88 -1.57 9.51
CA ARG A 93 8.68 -2.39 9.29
C ARG A 93 8.95 -3.51 8.30
N SER A 94 8.70 -4.75 8.72
CA SER A 94 8.66 -5.90 7.82
C SER A 94 7.39 -5.88 6.97
N CYS A 95 7.54 -5.80 5.65
CA CYS A 95 6.44 -5.72 4.68
C CYS A 95 6.46 -6.91 3.70
N VAL A 96 5.29 -7.44 3.37
CA VAL A 96 5.10 -8.46 2.34
C VAL A 96 4.17 -7.91 1.27
N LEU A 97 4.62 -7.90 0.02
CA LEU A 97 3.87 -7.41 -1.13
C LEU A 97 3.35 -8.60 -1.95
N LEU A 98 2.04 -8.86 -1.90
CA LEU A 98 1.42 -10.05 -2.49
C LEU A 98 0.60 -9.69 -3.72
N ASP A 99 0.84 -10.34 -4.85
CA ASP A 99 0.06 -10.20 -6.09
C ASP A 99 0.18 -11.46 -6.95
N SER A 100 -0.89 -11.82 -7.68
CA SER A 100 -0.89 -12.98 -8.57
C SER A 100 -0.22 -12.70 -9.91
N ASN A 101 -0.06 -11.43 -10.29
CA ASN A 101 0.51 -11.01 -11.55
C ASN A 101 2.04 -11.02 -11.51
N GLY A 102 2.63 -12.06 -12.10
CA GLY A 102 4.08 -12.23 -12.12
C GLY A 102 4.88 -11.10 -12.79
N LYS A 103 4.31 -10.30 -13.70
CA LYS A 103 5.03 -9.15 -14.29
C LYS A 103 5.30 -8.09 -13.23
N LYS A 104 4.28 -7.79 -12.42
CA LYS A 104 4.35 -6.82 -11.32
C LYS A 104 5.29 -7.29 -10.21
N ILE A 105 5.18 -8.56 -9.79
CA ILE A 105 6.08 -9.12 -8.78
C ILE A 105 7.53 -9.16 -9.26
N ARG A 106 7.80 -9.46 -10.54
CA ARG A 106 9.17 -9.39 -11.07
C ARG A 106 9.76 -7.98 -11.00
N PHE A 107 8.99 -6.96 -11.34
CA PHE A 107 9.41 -5.57 -11.16
C PHE A 107 9.77 -5.28 -9.70
N LEU A 108 8.89 -5.66 -8.76
CA LEU A 108 9.13 -5.43 -7.33
C LEU A 108 10.36 -6.19 -6.82
N LYS A 109 10.50 -7.47 -7.18
CA LYS A 109 11.68 -8.27 -6.81
C LYS A 109 12.98 -7.65 -7.35
N GLN A 110 12.98 -7.17 -8.59
CA GLN A 110 14.15 -6.50 -9.17
C GLN A 110 14.48 -5.21 -8.41
N PHE A 111 13.47 -4.36 -8.17
CA PHE A 111 13.67 -3.10 -7.45
C PHE A 111 14.18 -3.32 -6.01
N ILE A 112 13.62 -4.31 -5.30
CA ILE A 112 14.07 -4.71 -3.96
C ILE A 112 15.53 -5.16 -3.99
N ALA A 113 15.91 -5.98 -4.97
CA ALA A 113 17.28 -6.49 -5.11
C ALA A 113 18.28 -5.37 -5.46
N ASP A 114 17.93 -4.48 -6.39
CA ASP A 114 18.78 -3.37 -6.84
C ASP A 114 19.14 -2.42 -5.70
N LEU A 115 18.17 -2.14 -4.82
CA LEU A 115 18.36 -1.29 -3.64
C LEU A 115 18.73 -2.05 -2.38
N LYS A 116 18.84 -3.39 -2.44
CA LYS A 116 19.15 -4.28 -1.32
C LYS A 116 18.26 -4.03 -0.10
N LEU A 117 16.96 -3.82 -0.34
CA LEU A 117 15.99 -3.61 0.73
C LEU A 117 15.83 -4.91 1.52
N LYS A 118 15.94 -4.81 2.85
CA LYS A 118 15.90 -5.98 3.76
C LYS A 118 14.55 -6.15 4.45
N ASN A 119 13.75 -5.09 4.50
CA ASN A 119 12.50 -5.03 5.25
C ASN A 119 11.28 -5.33 4.38
N VAL A 120 11.45 -5.66 3.10
CA VAL A 120 10.34 -5.93 2.19
C VAL A 120 10.63 -7.10 1.27
N ILE A 121 9.64 -7.96 1.08
CA ILE A 121 9.67 -9.05 0.10
C ILE A 121 8.44 -8.98 -0.80
N ALA A 122 8.56 -9.45 -2.03
CA ALA A 122 7.45 -9.55 -2.98
C ALA A 122 7.16 -11.02 -3.30
N VAL A 123 5.90 -11.43 -3.15
CA VAL A 123 5.44 -12.82 -3.25
C VAL A 123 4.44 -12.94 -4.39
N GLN A 124 4.71 -13.85 -5.33
CA GLN A 124 3.81 -14.12 -6.45
C GLN A 124 2.90 -15.28 -6.08
N THR A 125 1.69 -14.99 -5.65
CA THR A 125 0.68 -16.00 -5.34
C THR A 125 -0.72 -15.40 -5.46
N ARG A 126 -1.74 -16.24 -5.37
CA ARG A 126 -3.09 -15.78 -5.07
C ARG A 126 -3.27 -15.71 -3.56
N VAL A 127 -4.12 -14.80 -3.10
CA VAL A 127 -4.33 -14.55 -1.66
C VAL A 127 -4.95 -15.77 -0.96
N GLU A 128 -5.72 -16.58 -1.69
CA GLU A 128 -6.35 -17.81 -1.20
C GLU A 128 -5.44 -19.05 -1.21
N ASN A 129 -4.16 -18.94 -1.57
CA ASN A 129 -3.26 -20.09 -1.65
C ASN A 129 -2.82 -20.57 -0.25
N GLN A 130 -3.23 -21.78 0.12
CA GLN A 130 -2.97 -22.34 1.45
C GLN A 130 -1.49 -22.46 1.80
N ASP A 131 -0.65 -22.96 0.88
CA ASP A 131 0.79 -23.10 1.14
C ASP A 131 1.43 -21.75 1.46
N THR A 132 1.00 -20.69 0.77
CA THR A 132 1.50 -19.33 1.02
C THR A 132 0.96 -18.75 2.32
N ILE A 133 -0.29 -19.05 2.69
CA ILE A 133 -0.85 -18.67 4.00
C ILE A 133 -0.03 -19.30 5.12
N ASP A 134 0.26 -20.60 5.01
CA ASP A 134 1.03 -21.34 6.01
C ASP A 134 2.48 -20.85 6.10
N GLU A 135 3.12 -20.52 4.97
CA GLU A 135 4.48 -19.98 4.91
C GLU A 135 4.57 -18.55 5.48
N LEU A 136 3.64 -17.67 5.10
CA LEU A 136 3.69 -16.27 5.50
C LEU A 136 3.21 -16.06 6.94
N GLY A 137 2.25 -16.86 7.40
CA GLY A 137 1.63 -16.73 8.71
C GLY A 137 0.78 -15.46 8.84
N GLN A 138 0.66 -14.97 10.07
CA GLN A 138 -0.22 -13.85 10.41
C GLN A 138 0.51 -12.49 10.41
N PHE A 139 -0.27 -11.41 10.34
CA PHE A 139 0.19 -10.04 10.18
C PHE A 139 -0.54 -9.07 11.11
N ASP A 140 0.17 -8.06 11.62
CA ASP A 140 -0.43 -7.01 12.45
C ASP A 140 -1.29 -6.06 11.62
N VAL A 141 -0.88 -5.79 10.37
CA VAL A 141 -1.60 -4.89 9.46
C VAL A 141 -1.74 -5.51 8.09
N ILE A 142 -2.98 -5.58 7.58
CA ILE A 142 -3.26 -6.06 6.23
C ILE A 142 -3.87 -4.89 5.47
N THR A 143 -3.23 -4.44 4.39
CA THR A 143 -3.68 -3.30 3.60
C THR A 143 -3.94 -3.68 2.15
N SER A 144 -4.83 -2.93 1.51
CA SER A 144 -5.04 -2.96 0.07
C SER A 144 -5.65 -1.64 -0.37
N ARG A 145 -5.29 -1.23 -1.60
CA ARG A 145 -5.88 -0.04 -2.23
C ARG A 145 -6.95 -0.37 -3.27
N ALA A 146 -6.84 -1.50 -3.94
CA ALA A 146 -7.61 -1.79 -5.14
C ALA A 146 -8.27 -3.17 -5.08
N PHE A 147 -9.12 -3.36 -4.08
CA PHE A 147 -9.96 -4.56 -3.95
C PHE A 147 -11.39 -4.29 -4.44
N ALA A 148 -12.02 -5.32 -5.02
CA ALA A 148 -13.34 -5.22 -5.66
C ALA A 148 -14.41 -4.71 -4.70
N SER A 149 -14.48 -5.29 -3.50
CA SER A 149 -15.33 -4.87 -2.39
C SER A 149 -14.51 -4.90 -1.08
N LEU A 150 -14.97 -4.17 -0.06
CA LEU A 150 -14.49 -4.27 1.31
C LEU A 150 -14.73 -5.68 1.88
N THR A 151 -15.90 -6.29 1.62
CA THR A 151 -16.22 -7.64 2.11
C THR A 151 -15.27 -8.69 1.53
N ASP A 152 -15.04 -8.68 0.21
CA ASP A 152 -14.10 -9.59 -0.44
C ASP A 152 -12.68 -9.40 0.13
N PHE A 153 -12.31 -8.15 0.44
CA PHE A 153 -11.01 -7.86 1.03
C PHE A 153 -10.88 -8.43 2.44
N VAL A 154 -11.92 -8.28 3.27
CA VAL A 154 -11.96 -8.88 4.60
C VAL A 154 -11.83 -10.39 4.50
N GLU A 155 -12.63 -11.05 3.66
CA GLU A 155 -12.56 -12.50 3.46
C GLU A 155 -11.17 -12.96 3.00
N ALA A 156 -10.56 -12.25 2.05
CA ALA A 156 -9.20 -12.52 1.60
C ALA A 156 -8.14 -12.31 2.69
N ALA A 157 -8.36 -11.35 3.60
CA ALA A 157 -7.46 -11.06 4.70
C ALA A 157 -7.60 -12.04 5.87
N ARG A 158 -8.78 -12.66 6.08
CA ARG A 158 -9.08 -13.51 7.25
C ARG A 158 -8.00 -14.54 7.60
N PRO A 159 -7.44 -15.31 6.65
CA PRO A 159 -6.41 -16.32 6.97
C PRO A 159 -5.11 -15.72 7.52
N TYR A 160 -4.86 -14.44 7.26
CA TYR A 160 -3.68 -13.69 7.66
C TYR A 160 -3.86 -12.91 8.97
N LEU A 161 -5.06 -12.95 9.57
CA LEU A 161 -5.37 -12.23 10.82
C LEU A 161 -5.02 -13.07 12.05
N HIS A 162 -4.49 -12.39 13.07
CA HIS A 162 -4.54 -12.77 14.48
C HIS A 162 -5.50 -11.83 15.24
N GLU A 163 -5.67 -12.02 16.55
CA GLU A 163 -6.65 -11.31 17.38
C GLU A 163 -6.50 -9.77 17.37
N GLN A 164 -5.28 -9.27 17.19
CA GLN A 164 -4.97 -7.83 17.22
C GLN A 164 -4.73 -7.24 15.83
N SER A 165 -4.90 -8.03 14.77
CA SER A 165 -4.70 -7.56 13.41
C SER A 165 -5.68 -6.45 13.04
N ILE A 166 -5.20 -5.51 12.23
CA ILE A 166 -6.00 -4.43 11.68
C ILE A 166 -5.99 -4.52 10.15
N ILE A 167 -7.19 -4.51 9.57
CA ILE A 167 -7.37 -4.37 8.13
C ILE A 167 -7.44 -2.87 7.80
N ALA A 168 -6.49 -2.40 6.99
CA ALA A 168 -6.34 -1.02 6.56
C ALA A 168 -6.74 -0.88 5.08
N ALA A 169 -8.02 -0.69 4.82
CA ALA A 169 -8.57 -0.60 3.46
C ALA A 169 -8.59 0.85 2.96
N MET A 170 -7.92 1.14 1.84
CA MET A 170 -8.03 2.44 1.17
C MET A 170 -9.21 2.41 0.21
N LYS A 171 -10.12 3.39 0.32
CA LYS A 171 -11.30 3.52 -0.55
C LYS A 171 -11.46 4.96 -1.03
N GLY A 172 -12.07 5.14 -2.20
CA GLY A 172 -12.44 6.47 -2.70
C GLY A 172 -13.65 7.02 -1.93
N LEU A 173 -14.76 6.29 -2.01
CA LEU A 173 -15.99 6.58 -1.27
C LEU A 173 -16.14 5.65 -0.07
N ILE A 174 -16.90 6.08 0.94
CA ILE A 174 -17.22 5.25 2.12
C ILE A 174 -18.25 4.17 1.70
N PRO A 175 -17.91 2.87 1.79
CA PRO A 175 -18.81 1.78 1.43
C PRO A 175 -19.79 1.47 2.59
N VAL A 176 -20.82 2.31 2.76
CA VAL A 176 -21.74 2.23 3.92
C VAL A 176 -22.44 0.87 4.03
N GLU A 177 -22.93 0.32 2.93
CA GLU A 177 -23.62 -0.97 2.91
C GLU A 177 -22.68 -2.12 3.35
N GLU A 178 -21.48 -2.16 2.79
CA GLU A 178 -20.49 -3.19 3.11
C GLU A 178 -19.97 -3.09 4.54
N MET A 179 -19.88 -1.88 5.09
CA MET A 179 -19.54 -1.67 6.50
C MET A 179 -20.64 -2.19 7.43
N GLU A 180 -21.90 -2.01 7.05
CA GLU A 180 -23.05 -2.49 7.81
C GLU A 180 -23.11 -4.03 7.87
N GLU A 181 -22.69 -4.71 6.80
CA GLU A 181 -22.56 -6.17 6.76
C GLU A 181 -21.48 -6.67 7.73
N LEU A 182 -20.38 -5.95 7.87
CA LEU A 182 -19.23 -6.35 8.69
C LEU A 182 -19.33 -5.94 10.16
N LYS A 183 -20.30 -5.08 10.54
CA LYS A 183 -20.37 -4.44 11.87
C LYS A 183 -20.50 -5.42 13.05
N GLN A 184 -20.99 -6.64 12.80
CA GLN A 184 -21.17 -7.65 13.85
C GLN A 184 -19.85 -8.34 14.21
N GLU A 185 -18.90 -8.38 13.28
CA GLU A 185 -17.61 -9.07 13.43
C GLU A 185 -16.45 -8.09 13.59
N PHE A 186 -16.55 -6.90 13.00
CA PHE A 186 -15.50 -5.90 12.97
C PHE A 186 -16.01 -4.55 13.46
N SER A 187 -15.23 -3.93 14.34
CA SER A 187 -15.29 -2.49 14.56
C SER A 187 -14.60 -1.78 13.40
N CYS A 188 -15.17 -0.67 12.92
CA CYS A 188 -14.63 0.08 11.80
C CYS A 188 -14.45 1.55 12.16
N LYS A 189 -13.21 2.04 12.06
CA LYS A 189 -12.87 3.47 12.14
C LYS A 189 -12.60 4.01 10.75
N VAL A 190 -13.36 5.03 10.35
CA VAL A 190 -13.18 5.72 9.06
C VAL A 190 -12.36 6.98 9.26
N ILE A 191 -11.35 7.17 8.42
CA ILE A 191 -10.47 8.33 8.44
C ILE A 191 -10.49 8.96 7.05
N GLU A 192 -10.90 10.23 6.98
CA GLU A 192 -10.85 11.01 5.75
C GLU A 192 -9.40 11.43 5.44
N LEU A 193 -8.96 11.16 4.22
CA LEU A 193 -7.60 11.43 3.77
C LEU A 193 -7.57 12.64 2.85
N HIS A 194 -6.78 13.63 3.21
CA HIS A 194 -6.58 14.84 2.41
C HIS A 194 -5.28 14.72 1.61
N VAL A 195 -5.35 14.14 0.42
CA VAL A 195 -4.17 13.95 -0.45
C VAL A 195 -3.87 15.27 -1.18
N PRO A 196 -2.68 15.88 -1.01
CA PRO A 196 -2.36 17.14 -1.66
C PRO A 196 -2.46 17.02 -3.19
N ARG A 197 -3.20 17.95 -3.82
CA ARG A 197 -3.38 18.05 -5.27
C ARG A 197 -4.17 16.90 -5.90
N LEU A 198 -4.92 16.15 -5.09
CA LEU A 198 -5.90 15.19 -5.56
C LEU A 198 -7.30 15.76 -5.30
N ASP A 199 -8.07 15.96 -6.37
CA ASP A 199 -9.46 16.47 -6.27
C ASP A 199 -10.49 15.34 -6.05
N GLU A 200 -10.02 14.16 -5.66
CA GLU A 200 -10.86 12.98 -5.40
C GLU A 200 -10.92 12.69 -3.90
N GLN A 201 -12.06 12.23 -3.43
CA GLN A 201 -12.21 11.76 -2.06
C GLN A 201 -11.36 10.49 -1.83
N ARG A 202 -10.80 10.42 -0.62
CA ARG A 202 -10.03 9.27 -0.14
C ARG A 202 -10.35 9.03 1.32
N HIS A 203 -10.51 7.76 1.66
CA HIS A 203 -10.81 7.29 2.99
C HIS A 203 -9.92 6.10 3.32
N LEU A 204 -9.45 6.04 4.56
CA LEU A 204 -8.86 4.85 5.15
C LEU A 204 -9.86 4.26 6.13
N LEU A 205 -10.24 3.01 5.90
CA LEU A 205 -11.04 2.23 6.83
C LEU A 205 -10.10 1.32 7.62
N LEU A 206 -10.11 1.46 8.94
CA LEU A 206 -9.40 0.59 9.87
C LEU A 206 -10.41 -0.35 10.52
N LEU A 207 -10.38 -1.63 10.13
CA LEU A 207 -11.24 -2.66 10.69
C LEU A 207 -10.46 -3.52 11.68
N GLN A 208 -11.03 -3.71 12.87
CA GLN A 208 -10.49 -4.56 13.91
C GLN A 208 -11.57 -5.51 14.42
N ARG A 209 -11.23 -6.79 14.55
CA ARG A 209 -12.15 -7.82 15.03
C ARG A 209 -12.63 -7.49 16.46
N ILE A 210 -13.93 -7.70 16.71
CA ILE A 210 -14.58 -7.49 18.02
C ILE A 210 -14.37 -8.72 18.93
#